data_AF-A0A2M7GKK3-F1
#
_entry.id   AF-A0A2M7GKK3-F1
#
_cell.length_a   1.000
_cell.length_b   1.000
_cell.length_c   1.000
_cell.angle_alpha   90.00
_cell.angle_beta   90.00
_cell.angle_gamma   90.00
#
_symmetry.space_group_name_H-M   'P 1'
#
loop_
_entity.id
_entity.type
_entity.pdbx_description
1 polymer ?
#
loop_
_entity_poly.entity_id
_entity_poly.type
_entity_poly.pdbx_seq_one_letter_code
_entity_poly.pdbx_strand_id
1 'polypeptide(L)'
;MARPLMPKATAVWLVENTALTFRQIADFCGLHELEVQAIADDEVAVGMQGLDPVQAGELTQEELERCEADPTAALKAAKPSLPQPKAKTKGARYTPVAKRQDRPDAIAWLLKNYPEMSDGQISKLIGTTKPTITSVRDRSHWNTTNIKPQNPVGLGLCSSNELEKAIAVARARAGTVHGPVAQPGPAAEGPAGMEPAAPPAPAWPPAETGQD
;
A
#
# COMPACT_ATOMS: atom_id res chain seq x y z
N MET A 1 -22.78 4.19 -10.00
CA MET A 1 -23.86 4.76 -9.16
C MET A 1 -23.40 4.66 -7.72
N ALA A 2 -23.64 5.69 -6.90
CA ALA A 2 -23.33 5.62 -5.48
C ALA A 2 -24.32 4.64 -4.83
N ARG A 3 -23.79 3.67 -4.08
CA ARG A 3 -24.59 2.70 -3.32
C ARG A 3 -24.74 3.19 -1.88
N PRO A 4 -25.83 2.85 -1.20
CA PRO A 4 -25.99 3.14 0.22
C PRO A 4 -24.84 2.50 1.03
N LEU A 5 -24.48 3.13 2.15
CA LEU A 5 -23.39 2.68 3.01
C LEU A 5 -23.68 1.31 3.65
N MET A 6 -24.95 1.06 3.99
CA MET A 6 -25.42 -0.19 4.61
C MET A 6 -26.53 -0.84 3.77
N PRO A 7 -26.20 -1.46 2.62
CA PRO A 7 -27.19 -1.83 1.62
C PRO A 7 -28.28 -2.80 2.10
N LYS A 8 -27.97 -3.74 3.00
CA LYS A 8 -28.98 -4.65 3.57
C LYS A 8 -29.91 -3.96 4.56
N ALA A 9 -29.38 -3.12 5.45
CA ALA A 9 -30.20 -2.37 6.41
C ALA A 9 -31.08 -1.33 5.71
N THR A 10 -30.55 -0.68 4.66
CA THR A 10 -31.32 0.21 3.80
C THR A 10 -32.42 -0.54 3.05
N ALA A 11 -32.13 -1.76 2.55
CA ALA A 11 -33.14 -2.58 1.89
C ALA A 11 -34.27 -3.00 2.84
N VAL A 12 -33.96 -3.41 4.08
CA VAL A 12 -34.97 -3.70 5.13
C VAL A 12 -35.89 -2.49 5.31
N TRP A 13 -35.31 -1.30 5.51
CA TRP A 13 -36.11 -0.09 5.71
C TRP A 13 -36.99 0.25 4.50
N LEU A 14 -36.44 0.17 3.28
CA LEU A 14 -37.19 0.46 2.05
C LEU A 14 -38.34 -0.54 1.84
N VAL A 15 -38.13 -1.83 2.09
CA VAL A 15 -39.18 -2.86 2.00
C VAL A 15 -40.31 -2.59 2.99
N GLU A 16 -39.99 -2.15 4.21
CA GLU A 16 -40.98 -1.92 5.27
C GLU A 16 -41.72 -0.58 5.16
N ASN A 17 -41.09 0.46 4.61
CA ASN A 17 -41.56 1.85 4.70
C ASN A 17 -41.95 2.47 3.36
N THR A 18 -41.80 1.76 2.23
CA THR A 18 -42.08 2.30 0.89
C THR A 18 -42.87 1.31 0.02
N ALA A 19 -43.53 1.81 -1.02
CA ALA A 19 -44.25 0.98 -2.00
C ALA A 19 -43.39 0.62 -3.24
N LEU A 20 -42.06 0.68 -3.10
CA LEU A 20 -41.13 0.40 -4.19
C LEU A 20 -41.11 -1.08 -4.58
N THR A 21 -40.83 -1.35 -5.85
CA THR A 21 -40.65 -2.72 -6.33
C THR A 21 -39.32 -3.31 -5.85
N PHE A 22 -39.27 -4.63 -5.69
CA PHE A 22 -38.03 -5.33 -5.30
C PHE A 22 -36.88 -5.06 -6.26
N ARG A 23 -37.17 -4.92 -7.55
CA ARG A 23 -36.20 -4.49 -8.56
C ARG A 23 -35.62 -3.11 -8.25
N GLN A 24 -36.44 -2.11 -7.94
CA GLN A 24 -35.97 -0.75 -7.65
C GLN A 24 -35.06 -0.72 -6.42
N ILE A 25 -35.42 -1.47 -5.38
CA ILE A 25 -34.63 -1.60 -4.14
C ILE A 25 -33.32 -2.33 -4.42
N ALA A 26 -33.36 -3.43 -5.19
CA ALA A 26 -32.19 -4.20 -5.61
C ALA A 26 -31.20 -3.35 -6.42
N ASP A 27 -31.70 -2.61 -7.41
CA ASP A 27 -30.90 -1.72 -8.25
C ASP A 27 -30.20 -0.62 -7.43
N PHE A 28 -30.88 -0.05 -6.43
CA PHE A 28 -30.34 0.99 -5.55
C PHE A 28 -29.31 0.45 -4.55
N CYS A 29 -29.67 -0.61 -3.82
CA CYS A 29 -28.80 -1.22 -2.81
C CYS A 29 -27.66 -2.05 -3.43
N GLY A 30 -27.73 -2.37 -4.72
CA GLY A 30 -26.77 -3.25 -5.40
C GLY A 30 -26.86 -4.70 -4.93
N LEU A 31 -28.07 -5.14 -4.58
CA LEU A 31 -28.41 -6.51 -4.18
C LEU A 31 -29.11 -7.22 -5.34
N HIS A 32 -29.25 -8.54 -5.26
CA HIS A 32 -30.13 -9.27 -6.19
C HIS A 32 -31.60 -9.15 -5.75
N GLU A 33 -32.54 -9.16 -6.68
CA GLU A 33 -33.99 -9.10 -6.38
C GLU A 33 -34.44 -10.20 -5.40
N LEU A 34 -34.00 -11.45 -5.61
CA LEU A 34 -34.17 -12.56 -4.66
C LEU A 34 -33.65 -12.29 -3.24
N GLU A 35 -32.57 -11.52 -3.07
CA GLU A 35 -32.10 -11.15 -1.73
C GLU A 35 -33.05 -10.14 -1.07
N VAL A 36 -33.62 -9.22 -1.85
CA VAL A 36 -34.65 -8.27 -1.37
C VAL A 36 -35.94 -9.00 -1.03
N GLN A 37 -36.33 -9.99 -1.83
CA GLN A 37 -37.48 -10.84 -1.54
C GLN A 37 -37.27 -11.63 -0.24
N ALA A 38 -36.11 -12.25 -0.05
CA ALA A 38 -35.79 -12.97 1.18
C ALA A 38 -35.67 -12.04 2.42
N ILE A 39 -35.46 -10.73 2.21
CA ILE A 39 -35.57 -9.71 3.26
C ILE A 39 -37.05 -9.42 3.57
N ALA A 40 -37.89 -9.29 2.54
CA ALA A 40 -39.34 -9.10 2.70
C ALA A 40 -40.03 -10.30 3.36
N ASP A 41 -39.51 -11.51 3.13
CA ASP A 41 -39.98 -12.76 3.73
C ASP A 41 -39.38 -13.01 5.14
N ASP A 42 -38.61 -12.04 5.69
CA ASP A 42 -37.93 -12.15 6.99
C ASP A 42 -36.97 -13.37 7.10
N GLU A 43 -36.38 -13.86 6.00
CA GLU A 43 -35.48 -15.04 6.05
C GLU A 43 -34.01 -14.65 6.29
N VAL A 44 -33.54 -13.54 5.70
CA VAL A 44 -32.10 -13.19 5.65
C VAL A 44 -31.71 -12.10 6.65
N ALA A 45 -32.65 -11.27 7.09
CA ALA A 45 -32.40 -10.08 7.90
C ALA A 45 -33.13 -10.11 9.26
N VAL A 46 -33.46 -11.30 9.78
CA VAL A 46 -34.14 -11.46 11.08
C VAL A 46 -33.41 -10.67 12.18
N GLY A 47 -34.12 -9.70 12.77
CA GLY A 47 -33.59 -8.86 13.86
C GLY A 47 -32.64 -7.74 13.42
N MET A 48 -32.50 -7.49 12.12
CA MET A 48 -31.78 -6.32 11.59
C MET A 48 -32.68 -5.09 11.67
N GLN A 49 -32.21 -4.03 12.33
CA GLN A 49 -32.91 -2.76 12.32
C GLN A 49 -32.70 -2.05 10.98
N GLY A 50 -33.79 -1.71 10.28
CA GLY A 50 -33.75 -0.92 9.06
C GLY A 50 -33.09 0.44 9.27
N LEU A 51 -32.28 0.87 8.30
CA LEU A 51 -31.65 2.19 8.28
C LEU A 51 -32.36 3.09 7.26
N ASP A 52 -32.94 4.19 7.75
CA ASP A 52 -33.61 5.19 6.92
C ASP A 52 -32.62 5.91 5.98
N PRO A 53 -32.71 5.70 4.65
CA PRO A 53 -31.81 6.33 3.68
C PRO A 53 -32.08 7.82 3.48
N VAL A 54 -33.27 8.33 3.81
CA VAL A 54 -33.61 9.75 3.75
C VAL A 54 -32.94 10.48 4.92
N GLN A 55 -33.06 9.94 6.14
CA GLN A 55 -32.35 10.48 7.30
C GLN A 55 -30.82 10.38 7.17
N ALA A 56 -30.31 9.32 6.53
CA ALA A 56 -28.89 9.18 6.22
C ALA A 56 -28.40 10.16 5.13
N GLY A 57 -29.30 10.87 4.45
CA GLY A 57 -28.97 11.77 3.34
C GLY A 57 -28.51 11.04 2.08
N GLU A 58 -28.85 9.76 1.94
CA GLU A 58 -28.55 8.92 0.79
C GLU A 58 -29.67 8.97 -0.27
N LEU A 59 -30.91 9.25 0.13
CA LEU A 59 -32.06 9.51 -0.73
C LEU A 59 -32.78 10.80 -0.30
N THR A 60 -33.66 11.31 -1.16
CA THR A 60 -34.57 12.41 -0.82
C THR A 60 -36.01 11.91 -0.86
N GLN A 61 -36.90 12.56 -0.10
CA GLN A 61 -38.31 12.18 -0.05
C GLN A 61 -38.98 12.30 -1.43
N GLU A 62 -38.63 13.34 -2.20
CA GLU A 62 -39.17 13.57 -3.54
C GLU A 62 -38.76 12.46 -4.51
N GLU A 63 -37.58 11.86 -4.31
CA GLU A 63 -37.10 10.76 -5.14
C GLU A 63 -37.83 9.45 -4.82
N LEU A 64 -38.18 9.21 -3.54
CA LEU A 64 -39.02 8.08 -3.15
C LEU A 64 -40.40 8.21 -3.79
N GLU A 65 -41.08 9.36 -3.63
CA GLU A 65 -42.42 9.60 -4.19
C GLU A 65 -42.44 9.43 -5.72
N ARG A 66 -41.40 9.92 -6.41
CA ARG A 66 -41.25 9.77 -7.86
C ARG A 66 -41.17 8.29 -8.28
N CYS A 67 -40.40 7.49 -7.54
CA CYS A 67 -40.19 6.08 -7.86
C CYS A 67 -41.33 5.18 -7.39
N GLU A 68 -42.07 5.56 -6.35
CA GLU A 68 -43.30 4.89 -5.93
C GLU A 68 -44.42 5.07 -6.96
N ALA A 69 -44.49 6.23 -7.62
CA ALA A 69 -45.47 6.50 -8.67
C ALA A 69 -45.13 5.83 -10.02
N ASP A 70 -43.88 5.42 -10.25
CA ASP A 70 -43.41 4.78 -11.48
C ASP A 70 -42.55 3.54 -11.19
N PRO A 71 -43.12 2.33 -11.28
CA PRO A 71 -42.42 1.07 -11.04
C PRO A 71 -41.21 0.83 -11.98
N THR A 72 -41.14 1.54 -13.11
CA THR A 72 -40.04 1.40 -14.07
C THR A 72 -38.88 2.36 -13.80
N ALA A 73 -39.07 3.33 -12.91
CA ALA A 73 -38.08 4.34 -12.58
C ALA A 73 -37.01 3.80 -11.63
N ALA A 74 -35.73 4.03 -11.94
CA ALA A 74 -34.63 3.73 -11.03
C ALA A 74 -34.39 4.86 -10.02
N LEU A 75 -34.17 4.49 -8.76
CA LEU A 75 -33.76 5.39 -7.68
C LEU A 75 -32.37 5.99 -7.92
N LYS A 76 -32.21 7.27 -7.61
CA LYS A 76 -30.95 8.00 -7.71
C LYS A 76 -30.51 8.47 -6.33
N ALA A 77 -29.31 8.05 -5.93
CA ALA A 77 -28.68 8.52 -4.71
C ALA A 77 -28.59 10.05 -4.67
N ALA A 78 -28.92 10.63 -3.52
CA ALA A 78 -28.75 12.04 -3.24
C ALA A 78 -27.27 12.43 -3.35
N LYS A 79 -27.02 13.69 -3.73
CA LYS A 79 -25.65 14.21 -3.74
C LYS A 79 -25.17 14.31 -2.29
N PRO A 80 -24.04 13.68 -1.92
CA PRO A 80 -23.57 13.72 -0.54
C PRO A 80 -23.28 15.17 -0.15
N SER A 81 -24.00 15.69 0.85
CA SER A 81 -23.77 17.03 1.38
C SER A 81 -22.47 17.14 2.16
N LEU A 82 -21.88 16.01 2.57
CA LEU A 82 -20.66 15.97 3.36
C LEU A 82 -19.43 15.80 2.47
N PRO A 83 -18.35 16.58 2.69
CA PRO A 83 -17.07 16.37 2.01
C PRO A 83 -16.56 14.96 2.28
N GLN A 84 -16.36 14.17 1.22
CA GLN A 84 -15.78 12.83 1.37
C GLN A 84 -14.41 12.92 2.06
N PRO A 85 -14.12 12.03 3.03
CA PRO A 85 -12.82 11.99 3.67
C PRO A 85 -11.74 11.78 2.61
N LYS A 86 -10.83 12.74 2.46
CA LYS A 86 -9.68 12.60 1.56
C LYS A 86 -8.89 11.36 2.01
N ALA A 87 -8.59 10.46 1.07
CA ALA A 87 -7.78 9.28 1.33
C ALA A 87 -6.50 9.71 2.06
N LYS A 88 -6.30 9.18 3.29
CA LYS A 88 -5.13 9.50 4.10
C LYS A 88 -3.88 9.16 3.29
N THR A 89 -2.97 10.12 3.17
CA THR A 89 -1.65 9.86 2.59
C THR A 89 -1.02 8.70 3.33
N LYS A 90 -0.63 7.64 2.60
CA LYS A 90 0.03 6.45 3.16
C LYS A 90 1.14 6.93 4.11
N GLY A 91 0.96 6.65 5.41
CA GLY A 91 1.89 7.04 6.45
C GLY A 91 3.26 6.38 6.26
N ALA A 92 4.24 6.79 7.06
CA ALA A 92 5.55 6.13 7.07
C ALA A 92 5.38 4.62 7.25
N ARG A 93 6.02 3.82 6.38
CA ARG A 93 5.92 2.36 6.43
C ARG A 93 6.48 1.87 7.77
N TYR A 94 5.80 0.89 8.36
CA TYR A 94 6.34 0.17 9.51
C TYR A 94 7.64 -0.54 9.11
N THR A 95 8.76 -0.21 9.76
CA THR A 95 10.00 -0.97 9.61
C THR A 95 10.03 -2.09 10.66
N PRO A 96 10.20 -3.35 10.24
CA PRO A 96 10.33 -4.48 11.15
C PRO A 96 11.48 -4.30 12.16
N VAL A 97 11.32 -4.85 13.36
CA VAL A 97 12.30 -4.71 14.47
C VAL A 97 13.70 -5.19 14.06
N ALA A 98 13.79 -6.30 13.31
CA ALA A 98 15.06 -6.84 12.82
C ALA A 98 15.87 -5.82 12.02
N LYS A 99 15.20 -4.98 11.22
CA LYS A 99 15.84 -3.97 10.37
C LYS A 99 16.06 -2.62 11.05
N ARG A 100 15.73 -2.48 12.34
CA ARG A 100 15.91 -1.21 13.05
C ARG A 100 17.37 -0.90 13.35
N GLN A 101 18.21 -1.94 13.47
CA GLN A 101 19.64 -1.80 13.70
C GLN A 101 20.36 -1.23 12.46
N ASP A 102 19.81 -1.42 11.26
CA ASP A 102 20.36 -0.91 10.00
C ASP A 102 19.99 0.56 9.72
N ARG A 103 19.12 1.16 10.54
CA ARG A 103 18.65 2.55 10.33
C ARG A 103 19.77 3.58 10.47
N PRO A 104 20.66 3.52 11.49
CA PRO A 104 21.78 4.45 11.60
C PRO A 104 22.72 4.39 10.39
N ASP A 105 22.95 3.20 9.84
CA ASP A 105 23.77 2.97 8.65
C ASP A 105 23.18 3.64 7.41
N ALA A 106 21.88 3.47 7.20
CA ALA A 106 21.13 4.14 6.15
C ALA A 106 21.11 5.67 6.30
N ILE A 107 20.92 6.17 7.53
CA ILE A 107 20.93 7.62 7.80
C ILE A 107 22.30 8.21 7.50
N ALA A 108 23.38 7.55 7.96
CA ALA A 108 24.74 8.00 7.71
C ALA A 108 25.07 8.03 6.21
N TRP A 109 24.58 7.06 5.44
CA TRP A 109 24.72 7.06 3.98
C TRP A 109 23.95 8.21 3.33
N LEU A 110 22.70 8.46 3.72
CA LEU A 110 21.90 9.56 3.18
C LEU A 110 22.52 10.93 3.49
N LEU A 111 22.98 11.15 4.73
CA LEU A 111 23.64 12.39 5.12
C LEU A 111 24.96 12.62 4.37
N LYS A 112 25.67 11.54 4.03
CA LYS A 112 26.94 11.61 3.27
C LYS A 112 26.73 11.86 1.78
N ASN A 113 25.77 11.18 1.15
CA ASN A 113 25.58 11.20 -0.31
C ASN A 113 24.62 12.30 -0.78
N TYR A 114 23.66 12.67 0.07
CA TYR A 114 22.63 13.67 -0.25
C TYR A 114 22.47 14.68 0.90
N PRO A 115 23.49 15.53 1.15
CA PRO A 115 23.42 16.56 2.19
C PRO A 115 22.26 17.56 1.97
N GLU A 116 21.72 17.65 0.74
CA GLU A 116 20.55 18.46 0.39
C GLU A 116 19.22 17.90 0.92
N MET A 117 19.19 16.66 1.41
CA MET A 117 17.97 16.05 1.95
C MET A 117 17.62 16.62 3.33
N SER A 118 16.38 17.08 3.47
CA SER A 118 15.88 17.53 4.78
C SER A 118 15.62 16.36 5.73
N ASP A 119 15.77 16.59 7.03
CA ASP A 119 15.48 15.61 8.08
C ASP A 119 14.05 15.04 7.99
N GLY A 120 13.10 15.85 7.52
CA GLY A 120 11.73 15.42 7.27
C GLY A 120 11.61 14.40 6.13
N GLN A 121 12.42 14.53 5.08
CA GLN A 121 12.47 13.56 3.99
C GLN A 121 13.12 12.25 4.46
N ILE A 122 14.23 12.34 5.20
CA ILE A 122 14.92 11.17 5.76
C ILE A 122 14.01 10.41 6.72
N SER A 123 13.32 11.14 7.62
CA SER A 123 12.37 10.57 8.58
C SER A 123 11.25 9.80 7.89
N LYS A 124 10.67 10.37 6.81
CA LYS A 124 9.61 9.73 6.04
C LYS A 124 10.09 8.53 5.22
N LEU A 125 11.30 8.60 4.67
CA LEU A 125 11.87 7.56 3.81
C LEU A 125 12.28 6.31 4.61
N ILE A 126 12.94 6.49 5.75
CA ILE A 126 13.49 5.39 6.57
C ILE A 126 12.53 4.96 7.69
N GLY A 127 11.55 5.80 8.05
CA GLY A 127 10.64 5.55 9.16
C GLY A 127 11.30 5.78 10.53
N THR A 128 12.19 6.77 10.61
CA THR A 128 12.94 7.16 11.83
C THR A 128 12.47 8.50 12.39
N THR A 129 12.95 8.90 13.56
CA THR A 129 12.63 10.18 14.20
C THR A 129 13.75 11.21 13.98
N LYS A 130 13.41 12.51 14.06
CA LYS A 130 14.40 13.60 13.92
C LYS A 130 15.55 13.51 14.95
N PRO A 131 15.31 13.21 16.24
CA PRO A 131 16.39 13.07 17.21
C PRO A 131 17.39 11.97 16.84
N THR A 132 16.95 10.86 16.23
CA THR A 132 17.84 9.81 15.74
C THR A 132 18.68 10.27 14.55
N ILE A 133 18.12 11.11 13.67
CA ILE A 133 18.88 11.67 12.54
C ILE A 133 19.96 12.62 13.06
N THR A 134 19.61 13.49 14.00
CA THR A 134 20.55 14.42 14.65
C THR A 134 21.66 13.67 15.38
N SER A 135 21.34 12.63 16.16
CA SER A 135 22.38 11.89 16.90
C SER A 135 23.36 11.14 15.99
N VAL A 136 22.90 10.66 14.83
CA VAL A 136 23.80 10.08 13.81
C VAL A 136 24.65 11.16 13.13
N ARG A 137 24.08 12.33 12.82
CA ARG A 137 24.81 13.49 12.26
C ARG A 137 25.91 13.97 13.19
N ASP A 138 25.59 14.11 14.47
CA ASP A 138 26.48 14.65 15.50
C ASP A 138 27.40 13.58 16.10
N ARG A 139 27.34 12.34 15.60
CA ARG A 139 28.11 11.20 16.11
C ARG A 139 27.90 10.94 17.62
N SER A 140 26.73 11.31 18.13
CA SER A 140 26.30 11.10 19.52
C SER A 140 25.38 9.89 19.70
N HIS A 141 25.09 9.16 18.62
CA HIS A 141 24.36 7.90 18.70
C HIS A 141 25.19 6.87 19.50
N TRP A 142 24.55 6.09 20.37
CA TRP A 142 25.22 5.12 21.24
C TRP A 142 26.07 4.11 20.46
N ASN A 143 25.65 3.76 19.23
CA ASN A 143 26.34 2.79 18.37
C ASN A 143 27.28 3.43 17.33
N THR A 144 27.69 4.70 17.50
CA THR A 144 28.44 5.46 16.48
C THR A 144 29.67 4.72 15.95
N THR A 145 30.41 4.01 16.80
CA THR A 145 31.62 3.27 16.42
C THR A 145 31.37 2.19 15.37
N ASN A 146 30.18 1.59 15.35
CA ASN A 146 29.83 0.50 14.43
C ASN A 146 29.04 0.95 13.21
N ILE A 147 28.68 2.24 13.11
CA ILE A 147 27.88 2.76 12.00
C ILE A 147 28.70 2.67 10.70
N LYS A 148 28.18 1.93 9.73
CA LYS A 148 28.76 1.80 8.39
C LYS A 148 27.78 2.39 7.38
N PRO A 149 28.12 3.49 6.68
CA PRO A 149 27.22 4.08 5.69
C PRO A 149 26.85 3.07 4.59
N GLN A 150 25.60 2.59 4.59
CA GLN A 150 25.07 1.65 3.59
C GLN A 150 23.80 2.17 2.91
N ASN A 151 23.61 1.79 1.65
CA ASN A 151 22.47 2.24 0.86
C ASN A 151 21.14 1.68 1.44
N PRO A 152 20.14 2.54 1.74
CA PRO A 152 18.87 2.11 2.33
C PRO A 152 18.05 1.17 1.44
N VAL A 153 18.27 1.18 0.12
CA VAL A 153 17.65 0.23 -0.81
C VAL A 153 18.25 -1.16 -0.63
N GLY A 154 19.57 -1.26 -0.49
CA GLY A 154 20.26 -2.54 -0.25
C GLY A 154 19.91 -3.16 1.09
N LEU A 155 19.69 -2.32 2.11
CA LEU A 155 19.17 -2.72 3.43
C LEU A 155 17.67 -3.10 3.38
N GLY A 156 16.99 -2.81 2.28
CA GLY A 156 15.55 -3.02 2.11
C GLY A 156 14.71 -2.21 3.10
N LEU A 157 15.13 -0.97 3.38
CA LEU A 157 14.40 0.02 4.18
C LEU A 157 13.47 0.88 3.31
N CYS A 158 13.85 1.11 2.05
CA CYS A 158 13.02 1.76 1.05
C CYS A 158 13.20 1.09 -0.32
N SER A 159 12.30 1.38 -1.27
CA SER A 159 12.46 0.97 -2.66
C SER A 159 13.28 1.98 -3.48
N SER A 160 13.92 1.54 -4.57
CA SER A 160 14.68 2.43 -5.47
C SER A 160 13.84 3.61 -5.95
N ASN A 161 12.60 3.35 -6.34
CA ASN A 161 11.64 4.37 -6.78
C ASN A 161 11.34 5.42 -5.69
N GLU A 162 11.34 5.03 -4.41
CA GLU A 162 11.12 6.00 -3.32
C GLU A 162 12.35 6.84 -3.04
N LEU A 163 13.53 6.23 -3.08
CA LEU A 163 14.78 6.94 -2.90
C LEU A 163 14.95 8.01 -3.99
N GLU A 164 14.75 7.64 -5.26
CA GLU A 164 14.83 8.57 -6.39
C GLU A 164 13.82 9.73 -6.27
N LYS A 165 12.57 9.43 -5.90
CA LYS A 165 11.55 10.47 -5.66
C LYS A 165 11.96 11.41 -4.52
N ALA A 166 12.49 10.88 -3.42
CA ALA A 166 12.93 11.68 -2.29
C ALA A 166 14.10 12.61 -2.69
N ILE A 167 15.05 12.11 -3.47
CA ILE A 167 16.19 12.88 -4.00
C ILE A 167 15.71 13.96 -4.97
N ALA A 168 14.82 13.64 -5.91
CA ALA A 168 14.29 14.60 -6.87
C ALA A 168 13.59 15.77 -6.15
N VAL A 169 12.80 15.49 -5.11
CA VAL A 169 12.17 16.52 -4.28
C VAL A 169 13.20 17.33 -3.48
N ALA A 170 14.25 16.70 -2.96
CA ALA A 170 15.32 17.39 -2.23
C ALA A 170 16.07 18.36 -3.15
N ARG A 171 16.46 17.92 -4.34
CA ARG A 171 17.14 18.73 -5.35
C ARG A 171 16.29 19.88 -5.87
N ALA A 172 15.01 19.62 -6.14
CA ALA A 172 14.07 20.66 -6.54
C ALA A 172 13.93 21.76 -5.46
N ARG A 173 13.98 21.38 -4.17
CA ARG A 173 13.96 22.34 -3.06
C ARG A 173 15.29 23.08 -2.88
N ALA A 174 16.41 22.41 -3.11
CA ALA A 174 17.74 22.97 -2.94
C ALA A 174 18.22 23.82 -4.15
N GLY A 175 17.45 23.88 -5.23
CA GLY A 175 17.80 24.64 -6.44
C GLY A 175 19.02 24.10 -7.20
N THR A 176 19.54 22.94 -6.80
CA THR A 176 20.78 22.33 -7.32
C THR A 176 20.40 21.11 -8.16
N VAL A 177 20.41 21.27 -9.48
CA VAL A 177 20.31 20.14 -10.42
C VAL A 177 21.72 19.59 -10.66
N HIS A 178 22.31 18.92 -9.67
CA HIS A 178 23.50 18.10 -9.92
C HIS A 178 23.06 16.74 -10.47
N GLY A 179 23.63 16.36 -11.62
CA GLY A 179 23.39 15.08 -12.29
C GLY A 179 23.73 13.87 -11.41
N PRO A 180 23.27 12.67 -11.76
CA PRO A 180 23.52 11.47 -10.95
C PRO A 180 25.02 11.24 -10.82
N VAL A 181 25.54 11.23 -9.60
CA VAL A 181 26.88 10.69 -9.34
C VAL A 181 26.79 9.18 -9.57
N ALA A 182 27.50 8.72 -10.61
CA ALA A 182 27.59 7.32 -10.95
C ALA A 182 28.09 6.52 -9.73
N GLN A 183 27.35 5.48 -9.38
CA GLN A 183 27.84 4.46 -8.46
C GLN A 183 29.11 3.85 -9.10
N PRO A 184 30.23 3.70 -8.37
CA PRO A 184 31.31 2.86 -8.85
C PRO A 184 30.75 1.43 -8.89
N GLY A 185 30.58 0.91 -10.12
CA GLY A 185 30.20 -0.48 -10.34
C GLY A 185 31.24 -1.44 -9.73
N PRO A 186 30.86 -2.71 -9.51
CA PRO A 186 31.82 -3.70 -9.03
C PRO A 186 32.94 -3.80 -10.07
N ALA A 187 34.18 -3.64 -9.61
CA ALA A 187 35.37 -3.78 -10.44
C ALA A 187 35.32 -5.15 -11.12
N ALA A 188 35.22 -5.13 -12.45
CA ALA A 188 35.54 -6.26 -13.28
C ALA A 188 37.06 -6.49 -13.17
N GLU A 189 37.46 -7.53 -12.46
CA GLU A 189 38.80 -8.10 -12.57
C GLU A 189 38.94 -8.71 -13.97
N GLY A 190 39.73 -8.01 -14.81
CA GLY A 190 40.29 -8.54 -16.05
C GLY A 190 41.61 -9.29 -15.80
N PRO A 191 42.12 -10.00 -16.81
CA PRO A 191 42.72 -11.33 -16.66
C PRO A 191 44.25 -11.32 -16.69
N ALA A 192 44.87 -12.37 -16.11
CA ALA A 192 45.96 -13.17 -16.68
C ALA A 192 46.73 -13.91 -15.56
N GLY A 193 46.84 -15.24 -15.70
CA GLY A 193 47.61 -16.08 -14.79
C GLY A 193 47.52 -17.54 -15.19
N MET A 194 48.17 -17.88 -16.30
CA MET A 194 48.48 -19.23 -16.76
C MET A 194 49.31 -19.98 -15.71
N GLU A 195 48.92 -21.20 -15.31
CA GLU A 195 49.80 -22.38 -15.11
C GLU A 195 49.03 -23.61 -14.53
N PRO A 196 49.55 -24.86 -14.60
CA PRO A 196 49.02 -25.85 -15.53
C PRO A 196 48.23 -27.01 -14.89
N ALA A 197 47.73 -27.85 -15.79
CA ALA A 197 46.92 -29.05 -15.61
C ALA A 197 47.33 -30.01 -14.47
N ALA A 198 46.32 -30.44 -13.71
CA ALA A 198 46.33 -31.68 -12.92
C ALA A 198 45.40 -32.72 -13.60
N PRO A 199 45.77 -34.02 -13.58
CA PRO A 199 45.18 -35.03 -14.47
C PRO A 199 43.77 -35.46 -14.03
N PRO A 200 42.95 -36.00 -14.94
CA PRO A 200 41.63 -36.53 -14.59
C PRO A 200 41.79 -37.84 -13.81
N ALA A 201 41.04 -37.96 -12.71
CA ALA A 201 40.86 -39.20 -11.95
C ALA A 201 40.12 -40.26 -12.78
N PRO A 202 40.37 -41.56 -12.54
CA PRO A 202 40.13 -42.61 -13.52
C PRO A 202 38.64 -42.95 -13.70
N ALA A 203 38.29 -43.25 -14.95
CA ALA A 203 37.04 -43.87 -15.33
C ALA A 203 36.92 -45.28 -14.72
N TRP A 204 35.81 -45.55 -14.05
CA TRP A 204 35.45 -46.91 -13.67
C TRP A 204 35.28 -47.78 -14.93
N PRO A 205 35.90 -48.98 -15.00
CA PRO A 205 35.67 -49.90 -16.10
C PRO A 205 34.29 -50.57 -16.00
N PRO A 206 33.75 -51.08 -17.13
CA PRO A 206 32.45 -51.72 -17.17
C PRO A 206 32.51 -53.12 -16.52
N ALA A 207 31.41 -53.52 -15.92
CA ALA A 207 31.21 -54.88 -15.45
C ALA A 207 30.82 -55.80 -16.62
N GLU A 208 31.64 -56.79 -16.93
CA GLU A 208 31.21 -58.00 -17.63
C GLU A 208 31.82 -59.28 -17.01
N THR A 209 30.91 -60.07 -16.43
CA THR A 209 30.73 -61.54 -16.52
C THR A 209 31.89 -62.52 -16.30
N GLY A 210 31.66 -63.51 -15.40
CA GLY A 210 32.10 -64.89 -15.61
C GLY A 210 32.45 -65.74 -14.37
N GLN A 211 31.49 -66.56 -13.92
CA GLN A 211 31.59 -68.02 -13.70
C GLN A 211 32.62 -68.63 -12.71
N ASP A 212 32.12 -69.15 -11.57
CA ASP A 212 32.10 -70.59 -11.19
C ASP A 212 31.02 -70.80 -10.11
#